data_AF-A0A939KP74-F1
#
_entry.id   AF-A0A939KP74-F1
#
_cell.length_a   1.000
_cell.length_b   1.000
_cell.length_c   1.000
_cell.angle_alpha   90.00
_cell.angle_beta   90.00
_cell.angle_gamma   90.00
#
_symmetry.space_group_name_H-M   'P 1'
#
loop_
_entity.id
_entity.type
_entity.pdbx_description
1 polymer ?
#
loop_
_entity_poly.entity_id
_entity_poly.type
_entity_poly.pdbx_seq_one_letter_code
_entity_poly.pdbx_strand_id
1 'polypeptide(L)'
;MSQKQTFAPHQRKSPVATPDRLAVVQTASWELSAISTCLSAMGRELIHAPEAGRRLPDSTGNAVEWLAAEIERRCALIDEVLS
;
A
#
# COMPACT_ATOMS: atom_id res chain seq x y z
N MET A 1 5.11 0.97 55.57
CA MET A 1 6.09 0.85 54.46
C MET A 1 5.30 0.66 53.18
N SER A 2 5.26 1.66 52.31
CA SER A 2 4.40 1.65 51.11
C SER A 2 5.25 1.42 49.86
N GLN A 3 5.06 0.30 49.18
CA GLN A 3 5.81 -0.05 47.98
C GLN A 3 5.25 0.73 46.78
N LYS A 4 6.05 1.67 46.25
CA LYS A 4 5.76 2.34 44.97
C LYS A 4 5.93 1.33 43.84
N GLN A 5 4.84 0.93 43.19
CA GLN A 5 4.89 0.28 41.90
C GLN A 5 5.32 1.30 40.85
N THR A 6 6.57 1.19 40.40
CA THR A 6 7.07 1.92 39.23
C THR A 6 6.60 1.20 37.98
N PHE A 7 5.62 1.77 37.28
CA PHE A 7 5.31 1.41 35.91
C PHE A 7 6.45 1.95 35.03
N ALA A 8 7.40 1.09 34.69
CA ALA A 8 8.40 1.43 33.67
C ALA A 8 7.66 1.63 32.34
N PRO A 9 7.81 2.77 31.65
CA PRO A 9 7.22 2.94 30.33
C PRO A 9 7.88 1.92 29.41
N HIS A 10 7.09 1.01 28.84
CA HIS A 10 7.52 0.16 27.75
C HIS A 10 7.79 1.07 26.55
N GLN A 11 9.01 1.60 26.51
CA GLN A 11 9.56 2.31 25.38
C GLN A 11 9.66 1.29 24.26
N ARG A 12 8.58 1.12 23.47
CA ARG A 12 8.64 0.55 22.14
C ARG A 12 9.68 1.38 21.40
N LYS A 13 10.92 0.88 21.36
CA LYS A 13 11.96 1.42 20.49
C LYS A 13 11.40 1.22 19.09
N SER A 14 10.79 2.25 18.53
CA SER A 14 10.52 2.31 17.09
C SER A 14 11.84 1.90 16.43
N PRO A 15 11.87 0.79 15.67
CA PRO A 15 13.13 0.29 15.18
C PRO A 15 13.68 1.36 14.25
N VAL A 16 14.83 1.92 14.63
CA VAL A 16 15.53 2.98 13.90
C VAL A 16 15.51 2.62 12.43
N ALA A 17 15.00 3.52 11.58
CA ALA A 17 14.89 3.32 10.14
C ALA A 17 16.26 3.00 9.56
N THR A 18 16.62 1.73 9.54
CA THR A 18 17.84 1.25 8.89
C THR A 18 17.71 1.58 7.41
N PRO A 19 18.80 1.98 6.73
CA PRO A 19 18.77 2.31 5.31
C PRO A 19 18.04 1.27 4.44
N ASP A 20 18.20 -0.02 4.77
CA ASP A 20 17.53 -1.12 4.07
C ASP A 20 16.00 -1.08 4.22
N ARG A 21 15.50 -0.86 5.44
CA ARG A 21 14.06 -0.68 5.72
C ARG A 21 13.50 0.55 4.98
N LEU A 22 14.26 1.65 4.95
CA LEU A 22 13.85 2.86 4.23
C LEU A 22 13.77 2.62 2.72
N ALA A 23 14.73 1.91 2.14
CA ALA A 23 14.74 1.56 0.72
C ALA A 23 13.54 0.67 0.34
N VAL A 24 13.17 -0.27 1.20
CA VAL A 24 11.98 -1.12 1.01
C VAL A 24 10.71 -0.28 1.02
N VAL A 25 10.54 0.62 1.99
CA VAL A 25 9.36 1.51 2.07
C VAL A 25 9.29 2.48 0.88
N GLN A 26 10.42 3.03 0.46
CA GLN A 26 10.50 3.92 -0.70
C GLN A 26 10.13 3.20 -1.99
N THR A 27 10.67 2.00 -2.21
CA THR A 27 10.32 1.15 -3.35
C THR A 27 8.83 0.78 -3.30
N ALA A 28 8.38 0.33 -2.14
CA ALA A 28 6.98 0.24 -1.68
C ALA A 28 6.08 1.33 -2.26
N SER A 29 6.43 2.55 -1.88
CA SER A 29 5.66 3.75 -2.13
C SER A 29 5.72 4.19 -3.59
N TRP A 30 6.87 4.03 -4.24
CA TRP A 30 7.03 4.35 -5.66
C TRP A 30 6.15 3.45 -6.53
N GLU A 31 6.10 2.16 -6.21
CA GLU A 31 5.28 1.21 -6.95
C GLU A 31 3.78 1.43 -6.74
N LEU A 32 3.35 1.81 -5.53
CA LEU A 32 1.98 2.27 -5.28
C LEU A 32 1.62 3.52 -6.10
N SER A 33 2.56 4.45 -6.27
CA SER A 33 2.36 5.64 -7.11
C SER A 33 2.18 5.28 -8.59
N ALA A 34 2.97 4.33 -9.09
CA ALA A 34 2.82 3.82 -10.46
C ALA A 34 1.45 3.16 -10.67
N ILE A 35 1.02 2.33 -9.73
CA ILE A 35 -0.31 1.69 -9.75
C ILE A 35 -1.43 2.75 -9.76
N SER A 36 -1.33 3.76 -8.91
CA SER A 36 -2.30 4.88 -8.88
C SER A 36 -2.39 5.61 -10.22
N THR A 37 -1.25 5.79 -10.89
CA THR A 37 -1.19 6.42 -12.23
C THR A 37 -1.90 5.55 -13.28
N CYS A 38 -1.67 4.22 -13.26
CA CYS A 38 -2.36 3.28 -14.14
C CYS A 38 -3.88 3.31 -13.93
N LEU A 39 -4.34 3.26 -12.68
CA LEU A 39 -5.77 3.33 -12.34
C LEU A 39 -6.40 4.65 -12.78
N SER A 40 -5.70 5.77 -12.60
CA SER A 40 -6.17 7.09 -13.02
C SER A 40 -6.33 7.18 -14.54
N ALA A 41 -5.39 6.61 -15.30
CA ALA A 41 -5.47 6.53 -16.75
C ALA A 41 -6.67 5.66 -17.20
N MET A 42 -6.85 4.48 -16.59
CA MET A 42 -7.99 3.60 -16.88
C MET A 42 -9.34 4.27 -16.58
N GLY A 43 -9.46 4.93 -15.43
CA GLY A 43 -10.67 5.67 -15.05
C GLY A 43 -10.98 6.82 -16.01
N ARG A 44 -9.96 7.54 -16.47
CA ARG A 44 -10.11 8.62 -17.45
C ARG A 44 -10.61 8.10 -18.80
N GLU A 45 -10.08 6.99 -19.28
CA GLU A 45 -10.54 6.34 -20.51
C GLU A 45 -12.01 5.87 -20.40
N LEU A 46 -12.38 5.28 -19.26
CA LEU A 46 -13.76 4.88 -18.95
C LEU A 46 -14.75 6.06 -18.94
N ILE A 47 -14.34 7.21 -18.39
CA ILE A 47 -15.17 8.42 -18.32
C ILE A 47 -15.36 9.05 -19.72
N HIS A 48 -14.33 9.06 -20.56
CA HIS A 48 -14.37 9.71 -21.87
C HIS A 48 -14.91 8.83 -23.01
N ALA A 49 -15.06 7.51 -22.80
CA ALA A 49 -15.66 6.59 -23.76
C ALA A 49 -16.93 5.89 -23.19
N PRO A 50 -18.00 6.63 -22.85
CA PRO A 50 -19.20 6.07 -22.22
C PRO A 50 -20.03 5.14 -23.12
N GLU A 51 -19.83 5.21 -24.45
CA GLU A 51 -20.45 4.29 -25.43
C GLU A 51 -19.87 2.86 -25.35
N ALA A 52 -18.86 2.62 -24.52
CA ALA A 52 -18.44 1.29 -24.11
C ALA A 52 -19.42 0.68 -23.10
N GLY A 53 -20.69 0.53 -23.48
CA GLY A 53 -21.58 -0.49 -22.92
C GLY A 53 -21.10 -1.94 -23.20
N ARG A 54 -19.90 -2.07 -23.79
CA ARG A 54 -19.18 -3.31 -23.99
C ARG A 54 -18.63 -3.72 -22.63
N ARG A 55 -19.18 -4.80 -22.07
CA ARG A 55 -18.61 -5.56 -20.94
C ARG A 55 -17.09 -5.50 -21.06
N LEU A 56 -16.42 -4.94 -20.05
CA LEU A 56 -14.96 -4.88 -20.03
C LEU A 56 -14.45 -6.28 -20.38
N PRO A 57 -13.44 -6.41 -21.26
CA PRO A 57 -12.85 -7.71 -21.54
C PRO A 57 -12.54 -8.41 -20.21
N ASP A 58 -12.79 -9.72 -20.11
CA ASP A 58 -12.55 -10.47 -18.86
C ASP A 58 -11.09 -10.28 -18.36
N SER A 59 -10.16 -10.02 -19.29
CA SER A 59 -8.78 -9.64 -19.00
C SER A 59 -8.62 -8.33 -18.21
N THR A 60 -9.51 -7.36 -18.40
CA THR A 60 -9.51 -6.10 -17.65
C THR A 60 -10.01 -6.30 -16.22
N GLY A 61 -11.01 -7.17 -16.02
CA GLY A 61 -11.43 -7.58 -14.67
C GLY A 61 -10.28 -8.25 -13.91
N ASN A 62 -9.62 -9.22 -14.54
CA ASN A 62 -8.46 -9.90 -13.98
C ASN A 62 -7.30 -8.93 -13.69
N ALA A 63 -7.09 -7.92 -14.55
CA ALA A 63 -6.06 -6.91 -14.34
C ALA A 63 -6.36 -6.02 -13.13
N VAL A 64 -7.62 -5.61 -12.94
CA VAL A 64 -8.04 -4.80 -11.79
C VAL A 64 -7.96 -5.60 -10.50
N GLU A 65 -8.37 -6.87 -10.50
CA GLU A 65 -8.21 -7.76 -9.35
C GLU A 65 -6.74 -7.97 -8.98
N TRP A 66 -5.87 -8.18 -9.98
CA TRP A 66 -4.43 -8.28 -9.75
C TRP A 66 -3.87 -6.98 -9.16
N LEU A 67 -4.26 -5.81 -9.68
CA LEU A 67 -3.85 -4.52 -9.14
C LEU A 67 -4.30 -4.31 -7.69
N ALA A 68 -5.52 -4.75 -7.34
CA ALA A 68 -6.03 -4.68 -5.97
C ALA A 68 -5.19 -5.53 -5.01
N ALA A 69 -4.92 -6.80 -5.38
CA ALA A 69 -4.06 -7.68 -4.59
C ALA A 69 -2.63 -7.13 -4.44
N GLU A 70 -2.12 -6.49 -5.48
CA GLU A 70 -0.79 -5.88 -5.48
C GLU A 70 -0.71 -4.66 -4.54
N ILE A 71 -1.74 -3.82 -4.50
CA ILE A 71 -1.84 -2.69 -3.54
C ILE A 71 -1.81 -3.22 -2.11
N GLU A 72 -2.63 -4.23 -1.79
CA GLU A 72 -2.68 -4.84 -0.46
C GLU A 72 -1.33 -5.38 -0.04
N ARG A 73 -0.63 -6.07 -0.95
CA ARG A 73 0.70 -6.62 -0.70
C ARG A 73 1.74 -5.53 -0.41
N ARG A 74 1.70 -4.38 -1.10
CA ARG A 74 2.61 -3.26 -0.82
C ARG A 74 2.30 -2.56 0.49
N CYS A 75 1.02 -2.39 0.82
CA CYS A 75 0.61 -1.85 2.10
C CYS A 75 1.05 -2.76 3.26
N ALA A 76 0.89 -4.08 3.14
CA ALA A 76 1.34 -5.05 4.13
C ALA A 76 2.87 -5.01 4.32
N LEU A 77 3.63 -4.93 3.22
CA LEU A 77 5.09 -4.82 3.28
C LEU A 77 5.54 -3.53 3.99
N ILE A 78 4.87 -2.41 3.74
CA ILE A 78 5.15 -1.16 4.44
C ILE A 78 4.81 -1.28 5.92
N ASP A 79 3.67 -1.86 6.28
CA ASP A 79 3.24 -2.05 7.67
C ASP A 79 4.20 -2.97 8.45
N GLU A 80 4.67 -4.06 7.84
CA GLU A 80 5.69 -4.95 8.42
C GLU A 80 7.01 -4.20 8.67
N VAL A 81 7.40 -3.32 7.75
CA VAL A 81 8.64 -2.55 7.86
C VAL A 81 8.51 -1.32 8.78
N LEU A 82 7.30 -0.89 9.12
CA LEU A 82 7.08 0.26 10.03
C LEU A 82 6.67 -0.17 11.44
N SER A 83 6.17 -1.38 11.62
CA SER A 83 5.91 -2.02 12.92
C SER A 83 7.19 -2.35 13.68
#